data_AF-A0ABD4RKY2-F1
#
_entry.id   AF-A0ABD4RKY2-F1
#
_cell.length_a   1.000
_cell.length_b   1.000
_cell.length_c   1.000
_cell.angle_alpha   90.00
_cell.angle_beta   90.00
_cell.angle_gamma   90.00
#
_symmetry.space_group_name_H-M   'P 1'
#
loop_
_entity.id
_entity.type
_entity.pdbx_description
1 polymer ?
#
loop_
_entity_poly.entity_id
_entity_poly.type
_entity_poly.pdbx_seq_one_letter_code
_entity_poly.pdbx_strand_id
1 'polypeptide(L)' 'MFKDKIDECVHIMTAYIANLKEYYSFIETQIDDFIKKYGEDTVESCLHRIMILLCECGLA' A
#
# COMPACT_ATOMS: atom_id res chain seq x y z
N MET A 1 -15.35 8.16 7.61
CA MET A 1 -14.31 9.17 7.32
C MET A 1 -13.02 8.66 7.94
N PHE A 2 -11.95 8.54 7.16
CA PHE A 2 -10.66 8.09 7.70
C PHE A 2 -10.15 9.08 8.74
N LYS A 3 -9.52 8.57 9.80
CA LYS A 3 -9.02 9.41 10.90
C LYS A 3 -7.77 10.19 10.51
N ASP A 4 -6.96 9.63 9.62
CA ASP A 4 -5.76 10.27 9.08
C ASP A 4 -5.46 9.80 7.65
N LYS A 5 -4.46 10.43 7.02
CA LYS A 5 -4.03 10.12 5.66
C LYS A 5 -3.39 8.73 5.52
N ILE A 6 -2.84 8.18 6.61
CA ILE A 6 -2.20 6.86 6.59
C ILE A 6 -3.28 5.78 6.54
N ASP A 7 -4.33 5.91 7.34
CA ASP A 7 -5.49 5.03 7.35
C ASP A 7 -6.18 5.00 5.98
N GLU A 8 -6.36 6.16 5.34
CA GLU A 8 -6.89 6.23 3.97
C GLU A 8 -5.95 5.55 2.97
N CYS A 9 -4.65 5.84 3.04
CA CYS A 9 -3.65 5.32 2.11
C CYS A 9 -3.57 3.79 2.17
N VAL A 10 -3.41 3.22 3.36
CA VAL A 10 -3.29 1.77 3.55
C VAL A 10 -4.58 1.06 3.16
N HIS A 11 -5.74 1.62 3.48
CA HIS A 11 -7.03 1.03 3.13
C HIS A 11 -7.19 0.92 1.61
N ILE A 12 -6.89 2.00 0.89
CA ILE A 12 -6.98 1.99 -0.57
C ILE A 12 -5.95 1.04 -1.16
N MET A 13 -4.69 1.05 -0.71
CA MET A 13 -3.66 0.13 -1.21
C MET A 13 -4.05 -1.35 -1.01
N THR A 14 -4.63 -1.72 0.13
CA THR A 14 -5.09 -3.10 0.37
C THR A 14 -6.22 -3.54 -0.55
N ALA A 15 -6.95 -2.61 -1.19
CA ALA A 15 -7.93 -2.94 -2.21
C ALA A 15 -7.28 -3.31 -3.57
N TYR A 16 -6.05 -2.86 -3.81
CA TYR A 16 -5.27 -3.18 -5.01
C TYR A 16 -4.32 -4.36 -4.82
N ILE A 17 -3.93 -4.64 -3.57
CA ILE A 17 -2.86 -5.58 -3.25
C ILE A 17 -3.43 -6.70 -2.37
N ALA A 18 -3.74 -7.85 -2.98
CA ALA A 18 -4.14 -9.07 -2.29
C ALA A 18 -3.07 -10.17 -2.31
N ASN A 19 -1.96 -9.98 -3.05
CA ASN A 19 -0.84 -10.92 -3.12
C ASN A 19 0.44 -10.22 -3.58
N LEU A 20 1.58 -10.92 -3.53
CA LEU A 20 2.87 -10.36 -3.93
C LEU A 20 2.93 -9.90 -5.39
N LYS A 21 2.25 -10.59 -6.30
CA LYS A 21 2.22 -10.18 -7.72
C LYS A 21 1.55 -8.83 -7.89
N GLU A 22 0.42 -8.62 -7.21
CA GLU A 22 -0.30 -7.35 -7.20
C GLU A 22 0.47 -6.25 -6.46
N TYR A 23 1.23 -6.61 -5.41
CA TYR A 23 2.14 -5.67 -4.74
C TYR A 23 3.15 -5.07 -5.72
N TYR A 24 3.83 -5.91 -6.50
CA TYR A 24 4.76 -5.43 -7.52
C TYR A 24 4.05 -4.66 -8.63
N SER A 25 2.89 -5.13 -9.09
CA SER A 25 2.10 -4.42 -10.09
C SER A 25 1.66 -3.03 -9.61
N PHE A 26 1.31 -2.88 -8.33
CA PHE A 26 0.97 -1.60 -7.74
C PHE A 26 2.18 -0.65 -7.75
N ILE A 27 3.36 -1.14 -7.39
CA ILE A 27 4.60 -0.34 -7.44
C ILE A 27 4.85 0.17 -8.87
N GLU A 28 4.73 -0.70 -9.87
CA GLU A 28 5.01 -0.32 -11.26
C GLU A 28 3.99 0.65 -11.86
N THR A 29 2.75 0.65 -11.38
CA THR A 29 1.64 1.33 -12.08
C THR A 29 1.04 2.51 -11.32
N GLN A 30 1.08 2.50 -9.98
CA GLN A 30 0.31 3.43 -9.14
C GLN A 30 1.15 4.18 -8.12
N ILE A 31 2.41 3.81 -7.89
CA ILE A 31 3.22 4.37 -6.79
C ILE A 31 3.37 5.89 -6.89
N ASP A 32 3.62 6.43 -8.07
CA ASP A 32 3.85 7.86 -8.28
C ASP A 32 2.61 8.71 -7.96
N ASP A 33 1.43 8.21 -8.28
CA ASP A 33 0.16 8.88 -7.98
C ASP A 33 -0.11 8.90 -6.48
N PHE A 34 0.21 7.79 -5.80
CA PHE A 34 0.10 7.72 -4.35
C PHE A 34 1.13 8.61 -3.66
N ILE A 35 2.37 8.67 -4.13
CA ILE A 35 3.40 9.57 -3.59
C ILE A 35 2.95 11.02 -3.75
N LYS A 36 2.41 11.40 -4.91
CA LYS A 36 1.84 12.75 -5.12
C LYS A 36 0.70 13.08 -4.15
N LYS A 37 -0.18 12.12 -3.84
CA LYS A 37 -1.35 12.35 -2.99
C LYS A 37 -1.02 12.33 -1.49
N TYR A 38 -0.19 11.39 -1.04
CA TYR A 38 0.01 11.08 0.38
C TYR A 38 1.41 11.42 0.91
N GLY A 39 2.38 11.63 0.03
CA GLY A 39 3.79 11.84 0.38
C GLY A 39 4.57 10.52 0.45
N GLU A 40 5.86 10.60 0.12
CA GLU A 40 6.77 9.44 0.03
C GLU A 40 6.84 8.64 1.33
N ASP A 41 7.13 9.30 2.47
CA ASP A 41 7.20 8.66 3.79
C ASP A 41 5.92 7.89 4.16
N THR A 42 4.76 8.45 3.82
CA THR A 42 3.46 7.82 4.09
C THR A 42 3.30 6.56 3.23
N VAL A 43 3.61 6.66 1.94
CA VAL A 43 3.48 5.56 0.98
C VAL A 43 4.44 4.43 1.32
N GLU A 44 5.70 4.74 1.64
CA GLU A 44 6.70 3.75 2.07
C GLU A 44 6.22 2.99 3.32
N SER A 45 5.77 3.73 4.35
CA SER A 45 5.23 3.13 5.59
C SER A 45 4.02 2.23 5.33
N CYS A 46 3.12 2.62 4.41
CA CYS A 46 1.96 1.80 4.04
C CYS A 46 2.37 0.54 3.26
N LEU A 47 3.28 0.64 2.29
CA LEU A 47 3.80 -0.51 1.54
C LEU A 47 4.49 -1.51 2.47
N HIS A 48 5.30 -1.02 3.42
CA HIS A 48 5.94 -1.86 4.42
C HIS A 48 4.92 -2.66 5.25
N ARG A 49 3.86 -1.98 5.75
CA ARG A 49 2.78 -2.64 6.49
C ARG A 49 2.05 -3.69 5.66
N ILE A 50 1.80 -3.41 4.39
CA ILE A 50 1.14 -4.36 3.48
C ILE A 50 2.02 -5.58 3.24
N MET A 51 3.33 -5.40 3.02
CA MET A 51 4.26 -6.52 2.87
C MET A 51 4.26 -7.42 4.12
N ILE A 52 4.29 -6.83 5.33
CA ILE A 52 4.16 -7.60 6.58
C ILE A 52 2.85 -8.40 6.58
N LEU A 53 1.73 -7.76 6.24
CA LEU A 53 0.42 -8.40 6.20
C LEU A 53 0.38 -9.57 5.19
N LEU A 54 0.95 -9.39 4.00
CA LEU A 54 1.04 -10.44 2.99
C LEU A 54 1.84 -11.64 3.51
N CYS A 55 2.97 -11.40 4.17
CA CYS A 55 3.78 -12.44 4.80
C CYS A 55 2.99 -13.19 5.90
N GLU A 56 2.33 -12.47 6.80
CA GLU A 56 1.53 -13.04 7.89
C GLU A 56 0.39 -13.93 7.38
N CYS A 57 -0.20 -13.56 6.23
CA CYS A 57 -1.27 -14.31 5.58
C CYS A 57 -0.78 -15.44 4.64
N GLY A 58 0.53 -15.59 4.42
CA GLY A 58 1.07 -16.55 3.45
C GLY A 58 0.76 -16.21 1.99
N LEU A 59 0.63 -14.91 1.69
CA LEU A 59 0.32 -14.34 0.37
C LEU A 59 1.52 -13.63 -0.27
N ALA A 60 2.67 -13.68 0.40
CA ALA A 60 3.98 -13.27 -0.11
C ALA A 60 4.54 -14.34 -1.06
#